data_AF-A0A5T2QWM3-F1
#
_entry.id   AF-A0A5T2QWM3-F1
#
_cell.length_a   1.000
_cell.length_b   1.000
_cell.length_c   1.000
_cell.angle_alpha   90.00
_cell.angle_beta   90.00
_cell.angle_gamma   90.00
#
_symmetry.space_group_name_H-M   'P 1'
#
loop_
_entity.id
_entity.type
_entity.pdbx_description
1 polymer ?
#
loop_
_entity_poly.entity_id
_entity_poly.type
_entity_poly.pdbx_seq_one_letter_code
_entity_poly.pdbx_strand_id
1 'polypeptide(L)'
;MGKYEITFEEIDFYVNQIIYELEISLHKLDYYPGNVIFKELTDKMGVEALTNVAQIFINNEHLEVLEYMSPEVHKFMLMWIDNIEFEYVDIPALIVTKEKEHVITESIIENHDKNKRRRL
;
A
#
# COMPACT_ATOMS: atom_id res chain seq x y z
N MET A 1 7.06 -4.07 19.79
CA MET A 1 7.05 -3.72 18.36
C MET A 1 6.35 -4.84 17.63
N GLY A 2 5.23 -4.51 16.98
CA GLY A 2 4.39 -5.50 16.31
C GLY A 2 5.02 -5.97 14.99
N LYS A 3 4.76 -7.21 14.58
CA LYS A 3 5.32 -7.80 13.34
C LYS A 3 5.12 -6.93 12.10
N TYR A 4 4.08 -6.10 12.07
CA TYR A 4 3.65 -5.28 10.94
C TYR A 4 3.65 -3.77 11.21
N GLU A 5 4.33 -3.31 12.27
CA GLU A 5 4.28 -1.92 12.72
C GLU A 5 4.66 -0.91 11.62
N ILE A 6 5.75 -1.14 10.89
CA ILE A 6 6.17 -0.26 9.78
C ILE A 6 5.12 -0.21 8.67
N THR A 7 4.50 -1.35 8.35
CA THR A 7 3.42 -1.42 7.35
C THR A 7 2.19 -0.64 7.83
N PHE A 8 1.88 -0.69 9.12
CA PHE A 8 0.76 0.05 9.68
C PHE A 8 1.03 1.55 9.70
N GLU A 9 2.22 1.99 10.09
CA GLU A 9 2.64 3.39 10.00
C GLU A 9 2.56 3.95 8.58
N GLU A 10 2.94 3.14 7.58
CA GLU A 10 2.86 3.53 6.18
C GLU A 10 1.41 3.67 5.69
N ILE A 11 0.54 2.71 6.04
CA ILE A 11 -0.89 2.79 5.73
C ILE A 11 -1.51 4.01 6.41
N ASP A 12 -1.22 4.22 7.68
CA ASP A 12 -1.68 5.39 8.45
C ASP A 12 -1.32 6.69 7.73
N PHE A 13 -0.06 6.81 7.31
CA PHE A 13 0.42 7.98 6.60
C PHE A 13 -0.40 8.23 5.32
N TYR A 14 -0.55 7.24 4.45
CA TYR A 14 -1.21 7.44 3.15
C TYR A 14 -2.73 7.61 3.25
N VAL A 15 -3.40 6.92 4.17
CA VAL A 15 -4.83 7.14 4.43
C VAL A 15 -5.06 8.56 4.94
N ASN A 16 -4.24 9.02 5.89
CA ASN A 16 -4.33 10.40 6.39
C ASN A 16 -4.02 11.44 5.31
N GLN A 17 -3.05 11.17 4.42
CA GLN A 17 -2.78 12.05 3.29
C GLN A 17 -3.99 12.19 2.36
N ILE A 18 -4.65 11.09 1.99
CA ILE A 18 -5.86 11.16 1.14
C ILE A 18 -6.98 11.93 1.83
N ILE A 19 -7.20 11.68 3.13
CA ILE A 19 -8.22 12.39 3.91
C ILE A 19 -7.94 13.91 3.90
N TYR A 20 -6.67 14.28 4.08
CA TYR A 20 -6.22 15.66 4.05
C TYR A 20 -6.40 16.30 2.66
N GLU A 21 -5.97 15.61 1.59
CA GLU A 21 -6.08 16.08 0.20
C GLU A 21 -7.54 16.27 -0.26
N LEU A 22 -8.44 15.40 0.21
CA LEU A 22 -9.87 15.47 -0.10
C LEU A 22 -10.65 16.40 0.84
N GLU A 23 -10.01 16.93 1.89
CA GLU A 23 -10.64 17.73 2.96
C GLU A 23 -11.85 17.03 3.59
N ILE A 24 -11.73 15.71 3.78
CA ILE A 24 -12.78 14.87 4.36
C ILE A 24 -12.39 14.36 5.74
N SER A 25 -13.24 13.52 6.32
CA SER A 25 -12.98 12.75 7.53
C SER A 25 -12.95 11.27 7.20
N LEU A 26 -12.29 10.44 8.02
CA LEU A 26 -12.14 9.00 7.77
C LEU A 26 -13.45 8.28 7.38
N HIS A 27 -14.55 8.53 8.09
CA HIS A 27 -15.85 7.90 7.79
C HIS A 27 -16.47 8.32 6.45
N LYS A 28 -15.99 9.40 5.83
CA LYS A 28 -16.46 9.87 4.53
C LYS A 28 -15.75 9.19 3.36
N LEU A 29 -14.68 8.42 3.60
CA LEU A 29 -14.03 7.62 2.56
C LEU A 29 -15.01 6.65 1.89
N ASP A 30 -16.00 6.14 2.63
CA ASP A 30 -17.04 5.24 2.11
C ASP A 30 -17.95 5.87 1.04
N TYR A 31 -17.97 7.20 0.95
CA TYR A 31 -18.76 7.89 -0.07
C TYR A 31 -18.04 7.95 -1.42
N TYR A 32 -16.76 7.57 -1.47
CA TYR A 32 -15.98 7.49 -2.70
C TYR A 32 -15.97 6.05 -3.20
N PRO A 33 -15.81 5.84 -4.53
CA PRO A 33 -15.66 4.49 -5.06
C PRO A 33 -14.47 3.77 -4.41
N GLY A 34 -14.74 2.73 -3.62
CA GLY A 34 -13.73 2.05 -2.80
C GLY A 34 -12.56 1.50 -3.62
N ASN A 35 -12.83 1.03 -4.84
CA ASN A 35 -11.80 0.58 -5.78
C ASN A 35 -10.87 1.71 -6.27
N VAL A 36 -11.38 2.95 -6.39
CA VAL A 36 -10.58 4.11 -6.81
C VAL A 36 -9.65 4.54 -5.68
N ILE A 37 -10.18 4.66 -4.47
CA ILE A 37 -9.40 4.99 -3.27
C ILE A 37 -8.35 3.91 -2.99
N PHE A 38 -8.76 2.64 -3.06
CA PHE A 38 -7.86 1.50 -2.88
C PHE A 38 -6.70 1.54 -3.87
N LYS A 39 -7.00 1.80 -5.15
CA LYS A 39 -5.97 1.96 -6.18
C LYS A 39 -5.02 3.10 -5.84
N GLU A 40 -5.53 4.27 -5.46
CA GLU A 40 -4.69 5.42 -5.13
C GLU A 40 -3.76 5.14 -3.93
N LEU A 41 -4.28 4.50 -2.87
CA LEU A 41 -3.47 4.10 -1.72
C LEU A 41 -2.41 3.09 -2.12
N THR A 42 -2.80 2.03 -2.81
CA THR A 42 -1.88 0.98 -3.20
C THR A 42 -0.85 1.46 -4.21
N ASP A 43 -1.15 2.45 -5.05
CA ASP A 43 -0.20 3.12 -5.96
C ASP A 43 0.85 3.94 -5.18
N LYS A 44 0.51 4.52 -4.02
CA LYS A 44 1.45 5.26 -3.17
C LYS A 44 2.33 4.36 -2.28
N MET A 45 1.83 3.19 -1.87
CA MET A 45 2.51 2.28 -0.96
C MET A 45 3.72 1.52 -1.55
N GLY A 46 4.69 1.17 -0.72
CA GLY A 46 5.82 0.33 -1.07
C GLY A 46 5.44 -1.14 -1.28
N VAL A 47 6.26 -1.84 -2.07
CA VAL A 47 6.11 -3.29 -2.32
C VAL A 47 6.08 -4.08 -1.01
N GLU A 48 7.00 -3.78 -0.09
CA GLU A 48 7.11 -4.47 1.19
C GLU A 48 5.82 -4.36 2.03
N ALA A 49 5.23 -3.18 2.13
CA ALA A 49 3.97 -2.98 2.83
C ALA A 49 2.81 -3.77 2.19
N LEU A 50 2.71 -3.75 0.85
CA LEU A 50 1.70 -4.52 0.13
C LEU A 50 1.89 -6.03 0.30
N THR A 51 3.14 -6.51 0.28
CA THR A 51 3.46 -7.91 0.56
C THR A 51 3.10 -8.30 1.99
N ASN A 52 3.39 -7.44 2.97
CA ASN A 52 3.05 -7.69 4.36
C ASN A 52 1.54 -7.77 4.57
N VAL A 53 0.76 -6.86 3.96
CA VAL A 53 -0.71 -6.93 3.98
C VAL A 53 -1.20 -8.24 3.35
N ALA A 54 -0.67 -8.61 2.18
CA ALA A 54 -1.03 -9.88 1.55
C ALA A 54 -0.72 -11.09 2.46
N GLN A 55 0.42 -11.09 3.17
CA GLN A 55 0.79 -12.15 4.11
C GLN A 55 -0.16 -12.23 5.31
N ILE A 56 -0.63 -11.10 5.84
CA ILE A 56 -1.62 -11.08 6.93
C ILE A 56 -2.86 -11.89 6.54
N PHE A 57 -3.34 -11.71 5.30
CA PHE A 57 -4.50 -12.46 4.80
C PHE A 57 -4.17 -13.91 4.49
N ILE A 58 -3.05 -14.20 3.82
CA ILE A 58 -2.64 -15.57 3.49
C ILE A 58 -2.47 -16.43 4.74
N ASN A 59 -1.91 -15.86 5.80
CA ASN A 59 -1.66 -16.57 7.06
C ASN A 59 -2.85 -16.52 8.03
N ASN A 60 -3.97 -15.89 7.65
CA ASN A 60 -5.12 -15.64 8.53
C ASN A 60 -4.78 -14.89 9.84
N GLU A 61 -3.76 -14.03 9.81
CA GLU A 61 -3.29 -13.27 10.98
C GLU A 61 -4.13 -12.00 11.25
N HIS A 62 -5.10 -11.68 10.38
CA HIS A 62 -5.90 -10.45 10.45
C HIS A 62 -6.66 -10.27 11.78
N LEU A 63 -7.07 -11.37 12.44
CA LEU A 63 -7.70 -11.30 13.77
C LEU A 63 -6.68 -11.02 14.87
N GLU A 64 -5.46 -11.55 14.76
CA GLU A 64 -4.39 -11.35 15.73
C GLU A 64 -3.86 -9.93 15.68
N VAL A 65 -3.78 -9.36 14.48
CA VAL A 65 -3.23 -8.02 14.29
C VAL A 65 -4.24 -6.90 14.49
N LEU A 66 -5.54 -7.22 14.62
CA LEU A 66 -6.63 -6.26 14.72
C LEU A 66 -6.48 -5.28 15.89
N GLU A 67 -6.03 -5.76 17.05
CA GLU A 67 -5.85 -4.92 18.25
C GLU A 67 -4.73 -3.88 18.12
N TYR A 68 -3.84 -4.06 17.14
CA TYR A 68 -2.74 -3.16 16.85
C TYR A 68 -3.06 -2.18 15.71
N MET A 69 -4.24 -2.29 15.09
CA MET A 69 -4.63 -1.41 14.00
C MET A 69 -5.18 -0.08 14.51
N SER A 70 -4.73 1.01 13.91
CA SER A 70 -5.45 2.28 13.97
C SER A 70 -6.79 2.17 13.21
N PRO A 71 -7.70 3.13 13.40
CA PRO A 71 -8.90 3.25 12.59
C PRO A 71 -8.61 3.31 11.07
N GLU A 72 -7.54 3.99 10.67
CA GLU A 72 -7.10 4.17 9.29
C GLU A 72 -6.59 2.85 8.69
N VAL A 73 -5.74 2.12 9.42
CA VAL A 73 -5.27 0.79 9.03
C VAL A 73 -6.43 -0.17 8.91
N HIS A 74 -7.33 -0.18 9.90
CA HIS A 74 -8.52 -1.03 9.86
C HIS A 74 -9.39 -0.69 8.64
N LYS A 75 -9.55 0.59 8.31
CA LYS A 75 -10.28 1.02 7.12
C LYS A 75 -9.66 0.51 5.83
N PHE A 76 -8.34 0.59 5.72
CA PHE A 76 -7.61 0.04 4.59
C PHE A 76 -7.76 -1.48 4.47
N MET A 77 -7.67 -2.22 5.57
CA MET A 77 -7.83 -3.67 5.58
C MET A 77 -9.23 -4.10 5.13
N LEU A 78 -10.28 -3.35 5.47
CA LEU A 78 -11.63 -3.60 4.95
C LEU A 78 -11.70 -3.38 3.43
N MET A 79 -11.12 -2.29 2.92
CA MET A 79 -11.04 -2.07 1.46
C MET A 79 -10.25 -3.19 0.77
N TRP A 80 -9.21 -3.72 1.41
CA TRP A 80 -8.44 -4.84 0.89
C TRP A 80 -9.29 -6.12 0.76
N ILE A 81 -10.09 -6.44 1.80
CA ILE A 81 -11.03 -7.57 1.78
C ILE A 81 -12.04 -7.40 0.63
N ASP A 82 -12.67 -6.23 0.51
CA ASP A 82 -13.64 -5.96 -0.56
C ASP A 82 -13.01 -6.21 -1.94
N ASN A 83 -11.78 -5.75 -2.17
CA ASN A 83 -11.12 -5.95 -3.46
C ASN A 83 -10.77 -7.42 -3.75
N ILE A 84 -10.50 -8.24 -2.72
CA ILE A 84 -10.32 -9.69 -2.86
C ILE A 84 -11.66 -10.35 -3.19
N GLU A 85 -12.71 -10.08 -2.42
CA GLU A 85 -14.01 -10.75 -2.54
C GLU A 85 -14.72 -10.44 -3.85
N PHE A 86 -14.57 -9.21 -4.35
CA PHE A 86 -15.19 -8.77 -5.59
C PHE A 86 -14.26 -8.84 -6.81
N GLU A 87 -13.04 -9.37 -6.64
CA GLU A 87 -12.01 -9.51 -7.69
C GLU A 87 -11.75 -8.21 -8.47
N TYR A 88 -11.88 -7.06 -7.81
CA TYR A 88 -11.71 -5.75 -8.46
C TYR A 88 -10.24 -5.48 -8.84
N VAL A 89 -9.30 -6.07 -8.11
CA VAL A 89 -7.86 -5.91 -8.33
C VAL A 89 -7.15 -7.26 -8.16
N ASP A 90 -6.34 -7.63 -9.14
CA ASP A 90 -5.40 -8.75 -9.02
C ASP A 90 -4.19 -8.30 -8.17
N ILE A 91 -4.26 -8.56 -6.86
CA ILE A 91 -3.23 -8.20 -5.89
C ILE A 91 -1.86 -8.81 -6.22
N PRO A 92 -1.74 -10.12 -6.56
CA PRO A 92 -0.48 -10.68 -7.06
C PRO A 92 0.08 -9.90 -8.26
N ALA A 93 -0.75 -9.57 -9.26
CA ALA A 93 -0.31 -8.80 -10.42
C ALA A 93 0.11 -7.37 -10.06
N LEU A 94 -0.59 -6.74 -9.11
CA LEU A 94 -0.24 -5.42 -8.58
C LEU A 94 1.16 -5.43 -7.96
N ILE A 95 1.45 -6.39 -7.07
CA ILE A 95 2.75 -6.52 -6.41
C ILE A 95 3.86 -6.74 -7.46
N VAL A 96 3.66 -7.67 -8.39
CA VAL A 96 4.63 -7.94 -9.47
C VAL A 96 4.87 -6.73 -10.36
N THR A 97 3.83 -5.95 -10.64
CA THR A 97 3.96 -4.72 -11.44
C THR A 97 4.83 -3.70 -10.70
N LYS A 98 4.59 -3.50 -9.40
CA LYS A 98 5.40 -2.59 -8.58
C LYS A 98 6.84 -3.04 -8.39
N GLU A 99 7.10 -4.33 -8.23
CA GLU A 99 8.46 -4.86 -8.21
C GLU A 99 9.21 -4.55 -9.50
N LYS A 100 8.56 -4.71 -10.66
CA LYS A 100 9.17 -4.37 -11.96
C LYS A 100 9.45 -2.87 -12.10
N GLU A 101 8.52 -2.01 -11.67
CA GLU A 101 8.72 -0.56 -11.66
C GLU A 101 9.89 -0.13 -10.77
N HIS A 102 10.03 -0.78 -9.61
CA HIS A 102 11.15 -0.54 -8.70
C HIS A 102 12.49 -0.90 -9.36
N VAL A 103 12.59 -2.08 -9.97
CA VAL A 103 13.80 -2.53 -10.70
C VAL A 103 14.14 -1.59 -11.85
N ILE A 104 13.16 -1.10 -12.61
CA ILE A 104 13.38 -0.16 -13.72
C ILE A 104 13.94 1.17 -13.19
N THR A 105 13.35 1.71 -12.13
CA THR A 105 13.78 2.96 -11.50
C THR A 105 15.22 2.87 -11.00
N GLU A 106 15.56 1.80 -10.28
CA GLU A 106 16.93 1.54 -9.80
C GLU A 106 17.93 1.42 -10.96
N SER A 107 17.54 0.71 -12.02
CA SER A 107 18.36 0.55 -13.23
C SER A 107 18.65 1.88 -13.93
N ILE A 108 17.68 2.80 -13.95
CA ILE A 108 17.83 4.14 -14.54
C ILE A 108 18.77 4.99 -13.67
N ILE A 109 18.60 4.96 -12.35
CA ILE A 109 19.45 5.71 -11.40
C ILE A 109 20.90 5.21 -11.48
N GLU A 110 21.13 3.89 -11.48
CA GLU A 110 22.46 3.32 -11.62
C GLU A 110 23.14 3.72 -12.94
N ASN A 111 22.38 3.72 -14.04
CA ASN A 111 22.90 4.12 -15.35
C ASN A 111 23.22 5.62 -15.40
N HIS A 112 22.44 6.45 -14.71
CA HIS A 112 22.70 7.87 -14.59
C HIS A 112 23.99 8.14 -13.78
N ASP A 113 24.20 7.43 -12.67
CA ASP A 113 25.41 7.55 -11.84
C ASP A 113 26.67 7.00 -12.51
N LYS A 114 26.57 5.87 -13.24
CA LYS A 114 27.67 5.33 -14.05
C LYS A 114 28.08 6.30 -15.16
N ASN A 115 27.14 7.00 -15.78
CA ASN A 115 27.42 8.02 -16.80
C ASN A 115 28.02 9.31 -16.22
N LYS A 116 27.68 9.67 -14.97
CA LYS A 116 28.28 10.82 -14.27
C LYS A 116 29.74 10.58 -13.88
N ARG A 117 30.10 9.36 -13.45
CA ARG A 117 31.47 8.98 -13.06
C ARG A 117 32.44 8.81 -14.23
N ARG A 118 31.95 8.62 -15.46
CA ARG A 118 32.79 8.50 -16.69
C ARG A 118 33.14 9.84 -17.34
N ARG A 119 32.60 10.96 -16.84
CA ARG A 119 32.79 12.31 -17.38
C ARG A 119 33.71 13.20 -16.52
N LEU A 120 34.39 12.61 -15.53
CA LEU A 120 35.45 13.22 -14.71
C LEU A 120 36.79 12.57 -15.08
#